data_AF-A5AFN6-F1
#
_entry.id   AF-A5AFN6-F1
#
_cell.length_a   1.000
_cell.length_b   1.000
_cell.length_c   1.000
_cell.angle_alpha   90.00
_cell.angle_beta   90.00
_cell.angle_gamma   90.00
#
_symmetry.space_group_name_H-M   'P 1'
#
loop_
_entity.id
_entity.type
_entity.pdbx_description
1 polymer ?
#
loop_
_entity_poly.entity_id
_entity_poly.type
_entity_poly.pdbx_seq_one_letter_code
_entity_poly.pdbx_strand_id
1 'polypeptide(L)'
;MDWVPPRSILDMMYTKFNGFGSSKRGIALWQAANIALIRIVWRERNARIFEDKARNSEALWDSIVFLASLWAYCSKVFKGTPLNALLLDWIAVCTP
;
A
#
# COMPACT_ATOMS: atom_id res chain seq x y z
N MET A 1 -21.79 -11.67 0.07
CA MET A 1 -20.34 -11.92 -0.07
C MET A 1 -19.69 -11.19 1.09
N ASP A 2 -19.48 -11.87 2.21
CA ASP A 2 -18.77 -11.29 3.33
C ASP A 2 -17.32 -11.09 2.91
N TRP A 3 -16.86 -9.84 2.90
CA TRP A 3 -15.48 -9.51 2.61
C TRP A 3 -14.60 -10.07 3.73
N VAL A 4 -13.95 -11.21 3.48
CA VAL A 4 -12.98 -11.79 4.42
C VAL A 4 -11.62 -11.18 4.12
N PRO A 5 -11.01 -10.41 5.04
CA PRO A 5 -9.67 -9.88 4.82
C PRO A 5 -8.67 -11.03 4.70
N PRO A 6 -7.74 -11.00 3.73
CA PRO A 6 -6.75 -12.06 3.55
C PRO A 6 -5.92 -12.23 4.83
N ARG A 7 -5.69 -13.50 5.21
CA ARG A 7 -5.11 -13.90 6.50
C ARG A 7 -3.66 -13.44 6.72
N SER A 8 -3.00 -12.90 5.70
CA SER A 8 -1.65 -12.35 5.79
C SER A 8 -1.48 -11.09 4.94
N ILE A 9 -0.54 -10.22 5.34
CA ILE A 9 -0.13 -9.04 4.56
C ILE A 9 0.32 -9.47 3.14
N LEU A 10 0.99 -10.62 3.02
CA LEU A 10 1.44 -11.15 1.73
C LEU A 10 0.26 -11.53 0.81
N ASP A 11 -0.79 -12.14 1.35
CA ASP A 11 -1.99 -12.49 0.58
C ASP A 11 -2.75 -11.22 0.14
N MET A 12 -2.84 -10.21 1.02
CA MET A 12 -3.41 -8.89 0.69
C MET A 12 -2.63 -8.21 -0.43
N MET A 13 -1.31 -8.30 -0.38
CA MET A 13 -0.46 -7.79 -1.44
C MET A 13 -0.73 -8.54 -2.75
N TYR A 14 -0.60 -9.86 -2.75
CA TYR A 14 -0.75 -10.66 -3.97
C TYR A 14 -2.10 -10.43 -4.66
N THR A 15 -3.18 -10.31 -3.89
CA THR A 15 -4.53 -10.01 -4.41
C THR A 15 -4.68 -8.58 -4.95
N LYS A 16 -4.22 -7.54 -4.24
CA LYS A 16 -4.34 -6.15 -4.73
C LYS A 16 -3.41 -5.83 -5.89
N PHE A 17 -2.22 -6.43 -5.95
CA PHE A 17 -1.15 -6.00 -6.85
C PHE A 17 -1.09 -6.74 -8.19
N ASN A 18 -1.68 -7.94 -8.30
CA ASN A 18 -1.88 -8.58 -9.61
C ASN A 18 -2.81 -7.78 -10.55
N GLY A 19 -3.56 -6.80 -10.02
CA GLY A 19 -4.51 -5.98 -10.78
C GLY A 19 -3.97 -4.66 -11.35
N PHE A 20 -2.72 -4.29 -11.09
CA PHE A 20 -2.19 -2.98 -11.49
C PHE A 20 -1.87 -2.85 -12.98
N GLY A 21 -1.76 -3.97 -13.69
CA GLY A 21 -1.38 -4.01 -15.10
C GLY A 21 0.03 -3.43 -15.35
N SER A 22 0.36 -3.25 -16.62
CA SER A 22 1.67 -2.72 -17.08
C SER A 22 1.66 -1.21 -17.36
N SER A 23 0.65 -0.49 -16.87
CA SER A 23 0.55 0.96 -17.08
C SER A 23 1.64 1.71 -16.30
N LYS A 24 2.04 2.90 -16.77
CA LYS A 24 3.03 3.75 -16.06
C LYS A 24 2.61 4.03 -14.62
N ARG A 25 1.30 4.25 -14.40
CA ARG A 25 0.70 4.47 -13.08
C ARG A 25 0.74 3.19 -12.23
N GLY A 26 0.36 2.04 -12.80
CA GLY A 26 0.41 0.74 -12.14
C GLY A 26 1.81 0.38 -11.66
N ILE A 27 2.82 0.55 -12.53
CA ILE A 27 4.23 0.31 -12.17
C ILE A 27 4.70 1.25 -11.06
N ALA A 28 4.39 2.55 -11.14
CA ALA A 28 4.80 3.52 -10.14
C ALA A 28 4.16 3.23 -8.76
N LEU A 29 2.87 2.88 -8.75
CA LEU A 29 2.16 2.54 -7.52
C LEU A 29 2.64 1.22 -6.92
N TRP A 30 2.95 0.22 -7.76
CA TRP A 30 3.57 -1.03 -7.35
C TRP A 30 4.91 -0.80 -6.65
N GLN A 31 5.77 0.03 -7.24
CA GLN A 31 7.06 0.38 -6.64
C GLN A 31 6.86 1.11 -5.29
N ALA A 32 5.96 2.09 -5.24
CA ALA A 32 5.65 2.81 -4.01
C ALA A 32 5.16 1.86 -2.89
N ALA A 33 4.30 0.92 -3.23
CA ALA A 33 3.78 -0.06 -2.29
C ALA A 33 4.85 -1.03 -1.77
N ASN A 34 5.74 -1.53 -2.62
CA ASN A 34 6.82 -2.42 -2.21
C ASN A 34 7.78 -1.73 -1.23
N ILE A 35 8.17 -0.49 -1.53
CA ILE A 35 9.03 0.28 -0.63
C ILE A 35 8.28 0.58 0.69
N ALA A 36 6.96 0.85 0.63
CA ALA A 36 6.17 1.15 1.81
C ALA A 36 6.06 -0.07 2.73
N LEU A 37 5.83 -1.25 2.15
CA LEU A 37 5.87 -2.53 2.87
C LEU A 37 7.19 -2.71 3.63
N ILE A 38 8.32 -2.63 2.91
CA ILE A 38 9.65 -2.85 3.51
C ILE A 38 9.86 -1.88 4.67
N ARG A 39 9.50 -0.61 4.49
CA ARG A 39 9.64 0.42 5.52
C ARG A 39 8.77 0.15 6.75
N ILE A 40 7.51 -0.25 6.56
CA ILE A 40 6.58 -0.53 7.65
C ILE A 40 6.98 -1.79 8.40
N VAL A 41 7.38 -2.86 7.71
CA VAL A 41 7.86 -4.10 8.32
C VAL A 41 9.13 -3.85 9.13
N TRP A 42 10.08 -3.08 8.58
CA TRP A 42 11.29 -2.72 9.32
C TRP A 42 10.98 -1.93 10.59
N ARG A 43 10.10 -0.91 10.48
CA ARG A 43 9.70 -0.10 11.64
C ARG A 43 9.00 -0.93 12.70
N GLU A 44 8.08 -1.81 12.30
CA GLU A 44 7.34 -2.68 13.20
C GLU A 44 8.29 -3.66 13.92
N ARG A 45 9.25 -4.26 13.21
CA ARG A 45 10.26 -5.14 13.80
C ARG A 45 11.08 -4.40 14.86
N ASN A 46 11.51 -3.18 14.58
CA ASN A 46 12.27 -2.38 15.54
C ASN A 46 11.43 -1.98 16.74
N ALA A 47 10.17 -1.58 16.56
CA ALA A 47 9.28 -1.22 17.66
C ALA A 47 9.03 -2.41 18.61
N ARG A 48 8.91 -3.63 18.07
CA ARG A 48 8.76 -4.84 18.89
C ARG A 48 10.01 -5.16 19.71
N ILE A 49 11.20 -4.90 19.17
CA ILE A 49 12.47 -5.20 19.84
C ILE A 49 12.83 -4.12 20.86
N PHE A 50 12.70 -2.85 20.49
CA PHE A 50 13.23 -1.72 21.27
C PHE A 50 12.18 -1.01 22.12
N GLU A 51 10.90 -1.11 21.77
CA GLU A 51 9.81 -0.40 22.47
C GLU A 51 8.79 -1.34 23.11
N ASP A 52 8.91 -2.66 22.90
CA ASP A 52 7.93 -3.68 23.32
C ASP A 52 6.49 -3.36 22.88
N LYS A 53 6.36 -2.75 21.69
CA LYS A 53 5.07 -2.40 21.08
C LYS A 53 4.82 -3.25 19.84
N ALA A 54 3.59 -3.75 19.73
CA ALA A 54 3.13 -4.50 18.57
C ALA A 54 1.80 -3.94 18.06
N ARG A 55 1.74 -3.65 16.76
CA ARG A 55 0.49 -3.28 16.08
C ARG A 55 -0.17 -4.51 15.47
N ASN A 56 -1.49 -4.46 15.31
CA ASN A 56 -2.24 -5.49 14.59
C ASN A 56 -2.01 -5.37 13.07
N SER A 57 -2.35 -6.42 12.32
CA SER A 57 -2.14 -6.49 10.87
C SER A 57 -2.90 -5.40 10.10
N GLU A 58 -4.09 -5.01 10.55
CA GLU A 58 -4.90 -3.97 9.91
C GLU A 58 -4.20 -2.61 9.99
N ALA A 59 -3.71 -2.22 11.17
CA ALA A 59 -2.97 -0.97 11.34
C ALA A 59 -1.65 -0.94 10.55
N LEU A 60 -1.00 -2.10 10.37
CA LEU A 60 0.16 -2.23 9.48
C LEU A 60 -0.25 -1.99 8.03
N TRP A 61 -1.33 -2.61 7.60
CA TRP A 61 -1.86 -2.46 6.25
C TRP A 61 -2.26 -1.02 5.94
N ASP A 62 -3.00 -0.37 6.84
CA ASP A 62 -3.40 1.04 6.68
C ASP A 62 -2.17 1.95 6.57
N SER A 63 -1.12 1.66 7.34
CA SER A 63 0.15 2.40 7.23
C SER A 63 0.83 2.22 5.88
N ILE A 64 0.77 1.00 5.32
CA ILE A 64 1.34 0.69 4.00
C ILE A 64 0.53 1.41 2.91
N VAL A 65 -0.80 1.31 2.95
CA VAL A 65 -1.70 1.95 1.98
C VAL A 65 -1.51 3.46 2.01
N PHE A 66 -1.49 4.05 3.20
CA PHE A 66 -1.28 5.48 3.37
C PHE A 66 0.06 5.93 2.81
N LEU A 67 1.15 5.26 3.20
CA LEU A 67 2.49 5.65 2.77
C LEU A 67 2.69 5.49 1.26
N ALA A 68 2.21 4.39 0.68
CA ALA A 68 2.26 4.16 -0.76
C ALA A 68 1.46 5.22 -1.54
N SER A 69 0.24 5.53 -1.06
CA SER A 69 -0.62 6.55 -1.67
C SER A 69 -0.03 7.95 -1.56
N LEU A 70 0.59 8.28 -0.43
CA LEU A 70 1.28 9.56 -0.24
C LEU A 70 2.49 9.70 -1.18
N TRP A 71 3.28 8.65 -1.37
CA TRP A 71 4.37 8.66 -2.34
C TRP A 71 3.88 8.74 -3.79
N ALA A 72 2.83 8.03 -4.13
CA ALA A 72 2.19 8.13 -5.44
C ALA A 72 1.69 9.56 -5.68
N TYR A 73 1.01 10.16 -4.71
CA TYR A 73 0.51 11.54 -4.75
C TYR A 73 1.63 12.57 -4.98
N CYS A 74 2.76 12.42 -4.30
CA CYS A 74 3.93 13.28 -4.46
C CYS A 74 4.66 13.08 -5.81
N SER A 75 4.32 12.05 -6.58
CA SER A 75 4.97 11.74 -7.86
C SER A 75 4.37 12.52 -9.03
N LYS A 76 5.19 12.77 -10.06
CA LYS A 76 4.71 13.37 -11.32
C LYS A 76 3.73 12.47 -12.08
N VAL A 77 3.76 11.16 -11.84
CA VAL A 77 2.96 10.14 -12.56
C VAL A 77 1.46 10.25 -12.23
N PHE A 78 1.14 10.72 -11.02
CA PHE A 78 -0.23 10.91 -10.52
C PHE A 78 -0.62 12.39 -10.43
N LYS A 79 0.06 13.29 -11.15
CA LYS A 79 -0.28 14.72 -11.15
C LYS A 79 -1.76 14.94 -11.47
N GLY A 80 -2.45 15.70 -10.62
CA GLY A 80 -3.90 15.97 -10.74
C GLY A 80 -4.81 14.90 -10.12
N THR A 81 -4.26 13.77 -9.65
CA THR A 81 -5.02 12.76 -8.91
C THR A 81 -5.08 13.18 -7.44
N PRO A 82 -6.27 13.31 -6.84
CA PRO A 82 -6.38 13.69 -5.44
C PRO A 82 -6.00 12.50 -4.53
N LEU A 83 -5.42 12.80 -3.36
CA LEU A 83 -4.92 11.76 -2.44
C LEU A 83 -6.02 10.80 -1.97
N ASN A 84 -7.24 11.29 -1.78
CA ASN A 84 -8.38 10.44 -1.39
C ASN A 84 -8.70 9.37 -2.44
N ALA A 85 -8.58 9.68 -3.73
CA ALA A 85 -8.78 8.69 -4.79
C ALA A 85 -7.69 7.60 -4.73
N LEU A 86 -6.43 7.99 -4.46
CA LEU A 86 -5.33 7.06 -4.24
C LEU A 86 -5.52 6.22 -2.98
N LEU A 87 -6.15 6.71 -1.93
CA LEU A 87 -6.39 5.91 -0.72
C LEU A 87 -7.52 4.89 -0.91
N LEU A 88 -8.54 5.25 -1.69
CA LEU A 88 -9.75 4.45 -1.86
C LEU A 88 -9.59 3.35 -2.91
N ASP A 89 -9.08 3.68 -4.10
CA ASP A 89 -9.06 2.74 -5.22
C ASP A 89 -7.80 2.85 -6.09
N TRP A 90 -6.85 1.96 -5.82
CA TRP A 90 -5.62 1.82 -6.58
C TRP A 90 -5.81 1.27 -7.99
N ILE A 91 -6.86 0.51 -8.25
CA ILE A 91 -7.11 -0.05 -9.59
C ILE A 91 -7.66 1.07 -10.47
N ALA A 92 -8.69 1.77 -10.00
CA ALA A 92 -9.31 2.86 -10.75
C ALA A 92 -8.32 3.97 -11.13
N VAL A 93 -7.36 4.31 -10.27
CA VAL A 93 -6.36 5.34 -10.58
C VAL A 93 -5.26 4.85 -11.56
N CYS A 94 -5.09 3.53 -11.71
CA CYS A 94 -4.07 2.93 -12.59
C CYS A 94 -4.62 2.50 -13.95
N THR A 95 -5.94 2.35 -14.07
CA THR A 95 -6.64 2.16 -15.35
C THR A 95 -6.79 3.48 -16.11
N PRO A 96 -6.67 3.48 -17.46
CA PRO A 96 -6.91 4.66 -18.29
C PRO A 96 -8.32 5.23 -18.15
#